data_AF-A0A6N3GAK2-F1
#
_entry.id   AF-A0A6N3GAK2-F1
#
_cell.length_a   1.000
_cell.length_b   1.000
_cell.length_c   1.000
_cell.angle_alpha   90.00
_cell.angle_beta   90.00
_cell.angle_gamma   90.00
#
_symmetry.space_group_name_H-M   'P 1'
#
loop_
_entity.id
_entity.type
_entity.pdbx_description
1 polymer ?
#
loop_
_entity_poly.entity_id
_entity_poly.type
_entity_poly.pdbx_seq_one_letter_code
_entity_poly.pdbx_strand_id
1 'polypeptide(L)' 'MANFGGDDIDKVITGGIVFSGGAKKASRNSNAKVKTKAKKKAYITGAHGSGSAKMKAEIRRRRANRHKK' A
#
# COMPACT_ATOMS: atom_id res chain seq x y z
N MET A 1 -17.76 -21.25 -41.74
CA MET A 1 -17.02 -19.97 -41.88
C MET A 1 -17.40 -19.12 -40.69
N ALA A 2 -16.44 -18.59 -39.93
CA ALA A 2 -16.77 -17.76 -38.79
C ALA A 2 -17.29 -16.40 -39.30
N ASN A 3 -18.55 -16.11 -39.00
CA ASN A 3 -19.24 -14.88 -39.40
C ASN A 3 -18.74 -13.72 -38.52
N PHE A 4 -17.62 -13.12 -38.89
CA PHE A 4 -17.07 -11.93 -38.24
C PHE A 4 -17.67 -10.64 -38.82
N GLY A 5 -18.99 -10.47 -38.69
CA GLY A 5 -19.64 -9.24 -39.15
C GLY A 5 -21.12 -9.21 -38.82
N GLY A 6 -21.53 -8.27 -37.97
CA GLY A 6 -22.93 -7.97 -37.65
C GLY A 6 -23.34 -8.45 -36.26
N ASP A 7 -23.36 -9.77 -36.06
CA ASP A 7 -23.99 -10.40 -34.89
C ASP A 7 -23.40 -9.97 -33.53
N ASP A 8 -22.13 -9.57 -33.48
CA ASP A 8 -21.48 -9.13 -32.24
C ASP A 8 -21.74 -7.64 -31.94
N ILE A 9 -21.95 -6.80 -32.97
CA ILE A 9 -22.22 -5.37 -32.78
C ILE A 9 -23.66 -5.17 -32.33
N ASP A 10 -24.62 -5.85 -32.96
CA ASP A 10 -26.04 -5.73 -32.59
C ASP A 10 -26.32 -6.26 -31.18
N LYS A 11 -25.62 -7.32 -30.75
CA LYS A 11 -25.68 -7.83 -29.36
C LYS A 11 -25.09 -6.84 -28.36
N VAL A 12 -24.02 -6.13 -28.73
CA VAL A 12 -23.41 -5.09 -27.89
C VAL A 12 -24.32 -3.86 -27.76
N ILE A 13 -25.00 -3.46 -28.84
CA ILE A 13 -25.93 -2.32 -28.84
C ILE A 13 -27.19 -2.65 -28.03
N THR A 14 -27.74 -3.86 -28.17
CA THR A 14 -29.00 -4.26 -27.52
C THR A 14 -28.82 -4.75 -26.09
N GLY A 15 -27.74 -5.48 -25.79
CA GLY A 15 -27.47 -6.07 -24.48
C GLY A 15 -26.62 -5.19 -23.55
N GLY A 16 -25.94 -4.18 -24.10
CA GLY A 16 -25.01 -3.32 -23.36
C GLY A 16 -23.68 -4.00 -23.01
N ILE A 17 -22.59 -3.22 -22.92
CA ILE A 17 -21.28 -3.74 -22.50
C ILE A 17 -21.19 -3.74 -20.97
N VAL A 18 -21.03 -4.92 -20.37
CA VAL A 18 -20.73 -5.06 -18.94
C VAL A 18 -19.22 -4.95 -18.73
N PHE A 19 -18.76 -3.81 -18.20
CA PHE A 19 -17.38 -3.68 -17.74
C PHE A 19 -17.19 -4.45 -16.43
N SER A 20 -16.80 -5.71 -16.53
CA SER A 20 -16.29 -6.42 -15.35
C SER A 20 -15.00 -5.75 -14.89
N GLY A 21 -14.93 -5.34 -13.62
CA GLY A 21 -13.73 -4.75 -13.06
C GLY A 21 -12.56 -5.70 -13.23
N GLY A 22 -11.45 -5.21 -13.79
CA GLY A 22 -10.26 -6.03 -14.04
C GLY A 22 -9.86 -6.83 -12.80
N ALA A 23 -9.40 -8.08 -13.02
CA ALA A 23 -9.03 -9.00 -11.96
C ALA A 23 -8.29 -8.26 -10.84
N LYS A 24 -8.82 -8.33 -9.61
CA LYS A 24 -8.19 -7.76 -8.42
C LYS A 24 -6.74 -8.24 -8.45
N LYS A 25 -5.79 -7.32 -8.71
CA LYS A 25 -4.35 -7.65 -8.72
C LYS A 25 -4.07 -8.46 -7.46
N ALA A 26 -3.85 -9.77 -7.62
CA ALA A 26 -3.34 -10.64 -6.57
C ALA A 26 -2.20 -9.87 -5.92
N SER A 27 -2.32 -9.61 -4.61
CA SER A 27 -1.61 -8.52 -3.95
C SER A 27 -0.12 -8.66 -4.23
N ARG A 28 0.37 -7.91 -5.22
CA ARG A 28 1.76 -7.95 -5.64
C ARG A 28 2.57 -7.53 -4.43
N ASN A 29 3.33 -8.50 -3.91
CA ASN A 29 4.47 -8.29 -3.05
C ASN A 29 4.16 -7.55 -1.74
N SER A 30 3.88 -8.32 -0.69
CA SER A 30 3.70 -7.86 0.70
C SER A 30 4.94 -7.21 1.33
N ASN A 31 6.02 -6.97 0.57
CA ASN A 31 7.25 -6.37 1.07
C ASN A 31 7.50 -4.90 0.70
N ALA A 32 6.64 -4.21 -0.06
CA ALA A 32 7.03 -2.91 -0.65
C ALA A 32 6.27 -1.66 -0.18
N LYS A 33 5.34 -1.72 0.78
CA LYS A 33 4.74 -0.48 1.28
C LYS A 33 4.23 -0.64 2.71
N VAL A 34 4.80 0.15 3.60
CA VAL A 34 4.24 0.32 4.94
C VAL A 34 2.94 1.14 4.80
N LYS A 35 1.83 0.44 4.55
CA LYS A 35 0.55 1.07 4.16
C LYS A 35 -0.17 1.75 5.33
N THR A 36 -0.03 1.23 6.54
CA THR A 36 -0.81 1.72 7.70
C THR A 36 0.02 2.61 8.62
N LYS A 37 -0.64 3.55 9.31
CA LYS A 37 0.00 4.39 10.35
C LYS A 37 0.66 3.51 11.42
N ALA A 38 0.00 2.45 11.86
CA ALA A 38 0.54 1.50 12.84
C ALA A 38 1.83 0.84 12.35
N LYS A 39 1.87 0.30 11.13
CA LYS A 39 3.09 -0.32 10.59
C LYS A 39 4.22 0.70 10.40
N LYS A 40 3.91 1.96 10.03
CA LYS A 40 4.91 3.05 9.94
C LYS A 40 5.48 3.39 11.30
N LYS A 41 4.64 3.48 12.34
CA LYS A 41 5.07 3.72 13.71
C LYS A 41 5.95 2.60 14.25
N ALA A 42 5.61 1.35 13.94
CA ALA A 42 6.40 0.17 14.32
C ALA A 42 7.79 0.18 13.67
N TYR A 43 7.89 0.46 12.37
CA TYR A 43 9.18 0.58 11.67
C TYR A 43 10.07 1.71 12.24
N ILE A 44 9.49 2.88 12.50
CA ILE A 44 10.23 4.05 13.00
C ILE A 44 10.68 3.86 14.46
N THR A 45 9.82 3.29 15.31
CA THR A 45 10.12 3.16 16.74
C THR A 45 10.97 1.92 17.03
N GLY A 46 10.84 0.88 16.23
CA GLY A 46 11.46 -0.42 16.45
C GLY A 46 10.84 -1.16 17.65
N ALA A 47 11.25 -2.42 17.81
CA ALA A 47 10.92 -3.23 18.98
C ALA A 47 11.68 -2.72 20.22
N HIS A 48 11.24 -3.11 21.42
CA HIS A 48 11.93 -2.76 22.66
C HIS A 48 13.37 -3.32 22.66
N GLY A 49 14.34 -2.54 23.11
CA GLY A 49 15.76 -2.94 23.11
C GLY A 49 16.45 -2.96 21.73
N SER A 50 15.72 -2.76 20.62
CA SER A 50 16.30 -2.64 19.28
C SER A 50 17.20 -1.39 19.13
N GLY A 51 18.08 -1.41 18.12
CA GLY A 51 18.96 -0.27 17.80
C GLY A 51 18.18 1.04 17.57
N SER A 52 17.07 0.97 16.82
CA SER A 52 16.18 2.11 16.60
C SER A 52 15.59 2.67 17.89
N ALA A 53 15.22 1.80 18.83
CA ALA A 53 14.70 2.23 20.13
C ALA A 53 15.76 2.94 20.97
N LYS A 54 17.01 2.44 20.99
CA LYS A 54 18.14 3.05 21.71
C LYS A 54 18.47 4.44 21.16
N MET A 55 18.58 4.59 19.84
CA MET A 55 18.82 5.89 19.18
C MET A 55 17.72 6.90 19.51
N LYS A 56 16.46 6.47 19.49
CA LYS A 56 15.32 7.34 19.82
C LYS A 56 15.33 7.78 21.28
N ALA A 57 15.76 6.92 22.21
CA ALA A 57 15.95 7.29 23.61
C ALA A 57 17.06 8.34 23.78
N GLU A 58 18.19 8.15 23.09
CA GLU A 58 19.30 9.10 23.11
C GLU A 58 18.90 10.49 22.59
N ILE A 59 18.18 10.55 21.47
CA ILE A 59 17.67 11.81 20.91
C ILE A 59 16.77 12.54 21.91
N ARG A 60 15.91 11.82 22.65
CA ARG A 60 15.07 12.41 23.71
C ARG A 60 15.93 13.01 24.83
N ARG A 61 16.96 12.29 25.29
CA ARG A 61 17.91 12.77 26.30
C ARG A 61 18.61 14.05 25.83
N ARG A 62 19.15 14.07 24.61
CA ARG A 62 19.81 15.26 24.03
C ARG A 62 18.84 16.44 23.93
N ARG A 63 17.60 16.22 23.48
CA ARG A 63 16.58 17.29 23.38
C ARG A 63 16.26 17.93 24.73
N ALA A 64 16.14 17.12 25.78
CA ALA A 64 15.89 17.60 27.14
C ALA A 64 17.06 18.46 27.66
N ASN A 65 18.30 18.13 27.27
CA ASN A 65 19.49 18.86 27.70
C ASN A 65 19.74 20.15 26.90
N ARG A 66 19.02 20.43 25.80
CA ARG A 66 19.24 21.64 24.98
C ARG A 66 18.99 22.95 25.72
N HIS A 67 18.09 22.93 26.70
CA HIS A 67 17.72 24.11 27.49
C HIS A 67 18.53 24.23 28.79
N LYS A 68 19.48 23.31 29.02
CA LYS A 68 20.33 23.29 30.21
C LYS A 68 21.73 23.87 29.95
N LYS A 69 21.91 24.54 28.81
CA LYS A 69 23.17 25.16 28.39
C LYS A 69 23.01 26.68 28.39
#